data_AF-A0A437Q4X0-F1
#
_entry.id   AF-A0A437Q4X0-F1
#
_cell.length_a   1.000
_cell.length_b   1.000
_cell.length_c   1.000
_cell.angle_alpha   90.00
_cell.angle_beta   90.00
_cell.angle_gamma   90.00
#
_symmetry.space_group_name_H-M   'P 1'
#
loop_
_entity.id
_entity.type
_entity.pdbx_description
1 polymer ?
#
loop_
_entity_poly.entity_id
_entity_poly.type
_entity_poly.pdbx_seq_one_letter_code
_entity_poly.pdbx_strand_id
1 'polypeptide(L)' 'MSSLVFFFVPAVIFVGLVLPLWLVLHYISKWRSAKGLSGEDKQALETALAEVDHLEDRLRTLETILDADHPNWRDEQAVK' A
#
# COMPACT_ATOMS: atom_id res chain seq x y z
N MET A 1 28.39 -9.43 -49.86
CA MET A 1 27.64 -8.37 -49.13
C MET A 1 26.33 -8.97 -48.62
N SER A 2 26.36 -9.72 -47.51
CA SER A 2 25.15 -10.41 -46.99
C SER A 2 25.17 -10.74 -45.50
N SER A 3 26.34 -10.71 -44.82
CA SER A 3 26.45 -11.02 -43.40
C SER A 3 25.68 -10.05 -42.50
N LEU A 4 25.61 -8.78 -42.87
CA LEU A 4 24.87 -7.74 -42.13
C LEU A 4 23.36 -8.03 -42.08
N VAL A 5 22.78 -8.53 -43.17
CA VAL A 5 21.33 -8.82 -43.26
C VAL A 5 20.95 -9.98 -42.33
N PHE A 6 21.84 -10.96 -42.17
CA PHE A 6 21.61 -12.13 -41.31
C PHE A 6 21.49 -11.77 -39.82
N PHE A 7 22.24 -10.77 -39.34
CA PHE A 7 22.12 -10.26 -37.97
C PHE A 7 21.03 -9.19 -37.82
N PHE A 8 20.78 -8.42 -38.88
CA PHE A 8 19.81 -7.33 -38.87
C PHE A 8 18.36 -7.83 -38.74
N VAL A 9 17.99 -8.90 -39.45
CA VAL A 9 16.61 -9.42 -39.42
C VAL A 9 16.19 -9.90 -38.02
N PRO A 10 16.97 -10.74 -37.30
CA PRO A 10 16.67 -11.09 -35.91
C PRO A 10 16.67 -9.89 -34.97
N ALA A 11 17.60 -8.94 -35.17
CA ALA A 11 17.68 -7.74 -34.33
C ALA A 11 16.43 -6.86 -34.45
N VAL A 12 15.90 -6.66 -35.66
CA VAL A 12 14.68 -5.89 -35.90
C VAL A 12 13.46 -6.57 -35.26
N ILE A 13 13.35 -7.89 -35.37
CA ILE A 13 12.26 -8.65 -34.73
C ILE A 13 12.36 -8.55 -33.21
N PHE A 14 13.57 -8.66 -32.66
CA PHE A 14 13.80 -8.51 -31.22
C PHE A 14 13.40 -7.11 -30.75
N VAL A 15 13.82 -6.06 -31.44
CA VAL A 15 13.45 -4.67 -31.12
C VAL A 15 11.93 -4.46 -31.28
N GLY A 16 11.33 -4.98 -32.34
CA GLY A 16 9.91 -4.84 -32.64
C GLY A 16 8.96 -5.62 -31.73
N LEU A 17 9.44 -6.65 -31.02
CA LEU A 17 8.63 -7.43 -30.06
C LEU A 17 9.00 -7.15 -28.61
N VAL A 18 10.30 -7.14 -28.29
CA VAL A 18 10.78 -7.05 -26.90
C VAL A 18 10.65 -5.65 -26.35
N LEU A 19 10.96 -4.60 -27.12
CA LEU A 19 10.75 -3.22 -26.64
C LEU A 19 9.28 -2.90 -26.36
N PRO A 20 8.31 -3.17 -27.26
CA PRO A 20 6.92 -2.87 -26.96
C PRO A 20 6.38 -3.74 -25.82
N LEU A 21 6.78 -5.01 -25.72
CA LEU A 21 6.40 -5.86 -24.59
C LEU A 21 6.93 -5.30 -23.27
N TRP A 22 8.19 -4.85 -23.24
CA TRP A 22 8.80 -4.22 -22.07
C TRP A 22 8.14 -2.89 -21.72
N LEU A 23 7.85 -2.05 -22.72
CA LEU A 23 7.15 -0.78 -22.54
C LEU A 23 5.77 -1.03 -21.94
N VAL A 24 4.99 -1.97 -22.47
CA VAL A 24 3.67 -2.32 -21.91
C VAL A 24 3.80 -2.77 -20.46
N LEU A 25 4.73 -3.67 -20.14
CA LEU A 25 4.93 -4.13 -18.75
C LEU A 25 5.39 -3.01 -17.82
N HIS A 26 6.32 -2.16 -18.27
CA HIS A 26 6.84 -1.02 -17.50
C HIS A 26 5.72 -0.01 -17.18
N TYR A 27 4.91 0.32 -18.18
CA TYR A 27 3.81 1.25 -18.02
C TYR A 27 2.65 0.65 -17.23
N ILE A 28 2.36 -0.65 -17.36
CA ILE A 28 1.38 -1.32 -16.49
C ILE A 28 1.86 -1.33 -15.03
N SER A 29 3.13 -1.62 -14.78
CA SER A 29 3.70 -1.59 -13.42
C SER A 29 3.60 -0.20 -12.81
N LYS A 30 4.00 0.84 -13.56
CA LYS A 30 3.81 2.23 -13.12
C LYS A 30 2.34 2.60 -12.98
N TRP A 31 1.44 2.12 -13.84
CA TRP A 31 0.01 2.40 -13.74
C TRP A 31 -0.64 1.72 -12.55
N ARG A 32 -0.20 0.50 -12.17
CA ARG A 32 -0.62 -0.15 -10.93
C ARG A 32 -0.11 0.59 -9.70
N SER A 33 1.12 1.11 -9.73
CA SER A 33 1.68 1.91 -8.63
C SER A 33 1.15 3.34 -8.59
N ALA A 34 0.69 3.90 -9.72
CA ALA A 34 0.18 5.27 -9.85
C ALA A 34 -1.34 5.37 -9.78
N LYS A 35 -2.07 4.27 -9.99
CA LYS A 35 -3.42 4.16 -9.44
C LYS A 35 -3.25 4.24 -7.94
N GLY A 36 -3.67 5.36 -7.34
CA GLY A 36 -3.82 5.46 -5.89
C GLY A 36 -4.74 4.34 -5.36
N LEU A 37 -5.02 4.36 -4.05
CA LEU A 37 -5.87 3.34 -3.38
C LEU A 37 -7.02 2.88 -4.30
N SER A 38 -7.00 1.59 -4.66
CA SER A 38 -8.09 1.01 -5.45
C SER A 38 -9.41 1.16 -4.67
N GLY A 39 -10.56 1.04 -5.33
CA GLY A 39 -11.85 1.14 -4.63
C GLY A 39 -11.94 0.18 -3.43
N GLU A 40 -11.33 -0.99 -3.55
CA GLU A 40 -11.20 -1.99 -2.49
C GLU A 40 -10.27 -1.53 -1.37
N ASP A 41 -9.09 -0.97 -1.70
CA ASP A 41 -8.16 -0.46 -0.69
C ASP A 41 -8.77 0.71 0.11
N LYS A 42 -9.58 1.56 -0.54
CA LYS A 42 -10.32 2.63 0.16
C LYS A 42 -11.34 2.07 1.13
N GLN A 43 -12.11 1.07 0.71
CA GLN A 43 -13.09 0.41 1.58
C GLN A 43 -12.43 -0.26 2.79
N ALA A 44 -11.28 -0.91 2.57
CA ALA A 44 -10.49 -1.50 3.65
C ALA A 44 -9.99 -0.43 4.63
N LEU A 45 -9.53 0.72 4.12
CA LEU A 45 -9.09 1.85 4.93
C LEU A 45 -10.25 2.45 5.76
N GLU A 46 -11.41 2.66 5.13
CA GLU A 46 -12.62 3.17 5.81
C GLU A 46 -13.07 2.23 6.94
N THR A 47 -13.04 0.92 6.68
CA THR A 47 -13.37 -0.09 7.70
C THR A 47 -12.39 -0.04 8.86
N ALA A 48 -11.09 0.09 8.57
CA ALA A 48 -10.06 0.17 9.60
C ALA A 48 -10.21 1.46 10.45
N LEU A 49 -10.53 2.58 9.83
CA LEU A 49 -10.79 3.85 10.54
C LEU A 49 -12.03 3.75 11.43
N ALA A 50 -13.11 3.15 10.93
CA ALA A 50 -14.31 2.92 11.73
C ALA A 50 -14.06 2.03 12.95
N GLU A 51 -13.17 1.04 12.84
CA GLU A 51 -12.78 0.21 13.98
C GLU A 51 -11.95 1.00 15.00
N VAL A 52 -11.07 1.90 14.56
CA VAL A 52 -10.32 2.78 15.46
C VAL A 52 -11.25 3.66 16.27
N ASP A 53 -12.27 4.27 15.64
CA ASP A 53 -13.27 5.09 16.34
C ASP A 53 -14.00 4.27 17.41
N HIS A 54 -14.36 3.02 17.11
CA HIS A 54 -15.00 2.13 18.08
C HIS A 54 -14.06 1.74 19.23
N LEU A 55 -12.77 1.56 18.96
CA LEU A 55 -11.77 1.30 20.00
C LEU A 55 -11.57 2.51 20.92
N GLU A 56 -11.66 3.74 20.41
CA GLU A 56 -11.57 4.97 21.21
C GLU A 56 -12.73 5.06 22.22
N ASP A 57 -13.96 4.78 21.81
CA ASP A 57 -15.13 4.75 22.70
C ASP A 57 -14.98 3.70 23.81
N ARG A 58 -14.44 2.53 23.47
CA ARG A 58 -14.14 1.48 24.44
C ARG A 58 -13.02 1.88 25.39
N LEU A 59 -11.97 2.52 24.89
CA LEU A 59 -10.88 3.03 25.72
C LEU A 59 -11.41 4.04 26.72
N ARG A 60 -12.25 4.99 26.29
CA ARG A 60 -12.87 5.99 27.16
C ARG A 60 -13.73 5.36 28.27
N THR A 61 -14.43 4.29 27.93
CA THR A 61 -15.19 3.48 28.90
C THR A 61 -14.24 2.81 29.91
N LEU A 62 -13.15 2.21 29.44
CA LEU A 62 -12.15 1.59 30.30
C LEU A 62 -11.42 2.62 31.17
N GLU A 63 -11.10 3.80 30.65
CA GLU A 63 -10.53 4.90 31.44
C GLU A 63 -11.50 5.34 32.54
N THR A 64 -12.79 5.43 32.25
CA THR A 64 -13.81 5.78 33.26
C THR A 64 -13.89 4.73 34.36
N ILE A 65 -13.82 3.44 34.02
CA ILE A 65 -13.81 2.34 34.99
C ILE A 65 -12.51 2.36 35.80
N LEU A 66 -11.37 2.55 35.14
CA LEU A 66 -10.05 2.56 35.76
C LEU A 66 -9.89 3.77 36.70
N ASP A 67 -10.42 4.93 36.33
CA ASP A 67 -10.46 6.13 37.19
C ASP A 67 -11.36 5.89 38.42
N ALA A 68 -12.43 5.08 38.30
CA ALA A 68 -13.29 4.71 39.42
C ALA A 68 -12.66 3.66 40.36
N ASP A 69 -11.93 2.68 39.81
CA ASP A 69 -11.34 1.58 40.59
C ASP A 69 -9.98 1.95 41.18
N HIS A 70 -9.15 2.69 40.43
CA HIS A 70 -7.77 3.04 40.80
C HIS A 70 -7.46 4.52 40.54
N PRO A 71 -8.04 5.49 41.28
CA PRO A 71 -8.00 6.92 40.96
C PRO A 71 -6.59 7.56 40.83
N ASN A 72 -5.53 6.92 41.31
CA ASN A 72 -4.15 7.46 41.26
C ASN A 72 -3.22 6.76 40.24
N TRP A 73 -3.78 5.92 39.35
CA TRP A 73 -3.01 5.11 38.40
C TRP A 73 -2.17 5.94 37.39
N ARG A 74 -2.60 7.17 37.09
CA ARG A 74 -1.90 8.09 36.18
C ARG A 74 -0.60 8.62 36.78
N ASP A 75 -0.53 8.79 38.09
CA ASP A 75 0.67 9.29 38.79
C ASP A 75 1.76 8.21 38.89
N GLU A 76 1.38 6.94 39.03
CA GLU A 76 2.34 5.83 39.06
C GLU A 76 3.05 5.62 37.72
N GLN A 77 2.42 5.96 36.59
CA GLN A 77 3.02 5.86 35.26
C GLN A 77 3.97 7.02 34.94
N ALA A 78 3.77 8.20 35.53
CA ALA A 78 4.61 9.38 35.30
C ALA A 78 5.95 9.34 36.08
N VAL A 79 6.09 8.44 37.05
CA VAL A 79 7.24 8.35 37.97
C VAL A 79 8.27 7.29 37.54
N LYS A 80 8.06 6.61 36.40
CA LYS A 80 8.98 5.61 35.85
C LYS A 80 9.64 6.06 34.56
#